data_AF-A0A653CZE6-F1
#
_entry.id   AF-A0A653CZE6-F1
#
_cell.length_a   1.000
_cell.length_b   1.000
_cell.length_c   1.000
_cell.angle_alpha   90.00
_cell.angle_beta   90.00
_cell.angle_gamma   90.00
#
_symmetry.space_group_name_H-M   'P 1'
#
loop_
_entity.id
_entity.type
_entity.pdbx_description
1 polymer ?
#
loop_
_entity_poly.entity_id
_entity_poly.type
_entity_poly.pdbx_seq_one_letter_code
_entity_poly.pdbx_strand_id
1 'polypeptide(L)'
;MSNIEMKHLFKYSRFPDEDMGRILFFLYIPLGVIILLLRIIVLFCAMVLSYAIPETVSFRKFINKITCMALGIAVTVENPKAKENVGVFVSNNLSVFDHVAVQNVTNAVMPMKTVLEQIVKFNNFDFGSLSELGRFKENVQKFIVENKTPAFFTPEEKPTNGKCLLKFKTYPFQLSTKVQPICIQIERPFFNISVTVLGSSYTYDALFFMFSPITNYKIRFLDAVERKNLSDEEFAEDVRHKIGACLKVTFS
;
A
#
# COMPACT_ATOMS: atom_id res chain seq x y z
N MET A 1 -8.87 27.93 9.44
CA MET A 1 -8.04 26.72 9.17
C MET A 1 -7.37 26.35 10.48
N SER A 2 -7.81 25.28 11.13
CA SER A 2 -7.16 24.77 12.34
C SER A 2 -5.77 24.25 11.99
N ASN A 3 -4.71 24.79 12.59
CA ASN A 3 -3.37 24.21 12.52
C ASN A 3 -3.44 22.79 13.07
N ILE A 4 -3.50 21.79 12.19
CA ILE A 4 -3.41 20.40 12.60
C ILE A 4 -1.96 20.20 13.05
N GLU A 5 -1.75 20.03 14.36
CA GLU A 5 -0.43 19.75 14.88
C GLU A 5 0.11 18.46 14.25
N MET A 6 1.40 18.44 13.89
CA MET A 6 2.10 17.27 13.33
C MET A 6 1.85 15.99 14.14
N LYS A 7 1.61 16.12 15.45
CA LYS A 7 1.28 15.04 16.38
C LYS A 7 0.03 14.24 15.98
N HIS A 8 -0.90 14.88 15.27
CA HIS A 8 -2.14 14.27 14.81
C HIS A 8 -2.02 13.63 13.42
N LEU A 9 -0.91 13.83 12.70
CA LEU A 9 -0.69 13.27 11.36
C LEU A 9 0.02 11.91 11.39
N PHE A 10 0.92 11.72 12.37
CA PHE A 10 1.82 10.58 12.44
C PHE A 10 1.67 9.80 13.76
N LYS A 11 2.08 8.54 13.74
CA LYS A 11 2.29 7.74 14.95
C LYS A 11 3.73 7.94 15.43
N TYR A 12 3.92 8.06 16.74
CA TYR A 12 5.24 8.28 17.39
C TYR A 12 5.69 7.06 18.20
N SER A 13 4.73 6.29 18.73
CA SER A 13 5.01 5.05 19.45
C SER A 13 4.65 3.83 18.60
N ARG A 14 5.49 2.81 18.67
CA ARG A 14 5.26 1.51 18.03
C ARG A 14 4.34 0.62 18.87
N PHE A 15 4.50 0.67 20.18
CA PHE A 15 3.90 -0.28 21.11
C PHE A 15 2.50 0.19 21.54
N PRO A 16 1.64 -0.75 22.00
CA PRO A 16 0.33 -0.41 22.55
C PRO A 16 0.45 0.62 23.66
N ASP A 17 -0.49 1.57 23.72
CA ASP A 17 -0.55 2.56 24.80
C ASP A 17 -1.13 1.96 26.09
N GLU A 18 -2.00 0.95 25.96
CA GLU A 18 -2.66 0.26 27.07
C GLU A 18 -1.76 -0.75 27.80
N ASP A 19 -1.74 -0.71 29.14
CA ASP A 19 -0.86 -1.55 29.95
C ASP A 19 -1.14 -3.05 29.80
N MET A 20 -2.41 -3.46 29.74
CA MET A 20 -2.77 -4.86 29.51
C MET A 20 -2.31 -5.33 28.12
N GLY A 21 -2.47 -4.47 27.10
CA GLY A 21 -1.99 -4.73 25.75
C GLY A 21 -0.46 -4.89 25.69
N ARG A 22 0.28 -4.11 26.50
CA ARG A 22 1.74 -4.26 26.63
C ARG A 22 2.11 -5.59 27.28
N ILE A 23 1.46 -5.98 28.37
CA ILE A 23 1.75 -7.25 29.05
C ILE A 23 1.54 -8.44 28.10
N LEU A 24 0.39 -8.47 27.40
CA LEU A 24 0.10 -9.52 26.42
C LEU A 24 1.11 -9.51 25.26
N PHE A 25 1.53 -8.34 24.81
CA PHE A 25 2.58 -8.20 23.79
C PHE A 25 3.90 -8.80 24.27
N PHE A 26 4.35 -8.51 25.50
CA PHE A 26 5.59 -9.06 26.05
C PHE A 26 5.54 -10.59 26.19
N LEU A 27 4.40 -11.14 26.63
CA LEU A 27 4.17 -12.58 26.68
C LEU A 27 4.21 -13.23 25.28
N TYR A 28 3.78 -12.50 24.26
CA TYR A 28 3.81 -12.96 22.87
C TYR A 28 5.21 -12.96 22.26
N ILE A 29 6.18 -12.17 22.76
CA ILE A 29 7.50 -12.01 22.11
C ILE A 29 8.18 -13.33 21.73
N PRO A 30 8.28 -14.34 22.62
CA PRO A 30 8.92 -15.62 22.24
C PRO A 30 8.25 -16.28 21.04
N LEU A 31 6.91 -16.29 21.02
CA LEU A 31 6.13 -16.82 19.90
C LEU A 31 6.27 -15.96 18.65
N GLY A 32 6.24 -14.63 18.80
CA GLY A 32 6.41 -13.68 17.70
C GLY A 32 7.77 -13.80 17.03
N VAL A 33 8.84 -14.09 17.78
CA VAL A 33 10.17 -14.38 17.22
C VAL A 33 10.15 -15.66 16.38
N ILE A 34 9.49 -16.72 16.85
CA ILE A 34 9.35 -17.96 16.07
C ILE A 34 8.58 -17.69 14.76
N ILE A 35 7.46 -16.97 14.83
CA ILE A 35 6.65 -16.59 13.66
C ILE A 35 7.48 -15.75 12.68
N LEU A 36 8.22 -14.77 13.18
CA LEU A 36 9.12 -13.93 12.39
C LEU A 36 10.16 -14.77 11.64
N LEU A 37 10.84 -15.69 12.32
CA LEU A 37 11.86 -16.55 11.71
C LEU A 37 11.27 -17.45 10.61
N LEU A 38 10.11 -18.08 10.89
CA LEU A 38 9.40 -18.88 9.89
C LEU A 38 9.03 -18.06 8.66
N ARG A 39 8.54 -16.83 8.85
CA ARG A 39 8.16 -15.92 7.76
C ARG A 39 9.35 -15.42 6.95
N ILE A 40 10.49 -15.17 7.60
CA ILE A 40 11.75 -14.85 6.90
C ILE A 40 12.14 -16.01 5.97
N ILE A 41 12.04 -17.26 6.44
CA ILE A 41 12.33 -18.45 5.61
C ILE A 41 11.36 -18.51 4.42
N VAL A 42 10.05 -18.34 4.66
CA VAL A 42 9.04 -18.34 3.59
C VAL A 42 9.31 -17.24 2.56
N LEU A 43 9.64 -16.02 3.01
CA LEU A 43 9.95 -14.90 2.11
C LEU A 43 11.22 -15.17 1.30
N PHE A 44 12.24 -15.75 1.93
CA PHE A 44 13.46 -16.16 1.24
C PHE A 44 13.20 -17.24 0.19
N CYS A 45 12.37 -18.24 0.49
CA CYS A 45 11.95 -19.22 -0.50
C CYS A 45 11.17 -18.59 -1.66
N ALA A 46 10.26 -17.65 -1.38
CA ALA A 46 9.52 -16.91 -2.40
C ALA A 46 10.45 -16.10 -3.31
N MET A 47 11.49 -15.48 -2.73
CA MET A 47 12.54 -14.78 -3.44
C MET A 47 13.27 -15.73 -4.40
N VAL A 48 13.77 -16.87 -3.92
CA VAL A 48 14.47 -17.86 -4.76
C VAL A 48 13.57 -18.35 -5.90
N LEU A 49 12.31 -18.67 -5.61
CA LEU A 49 11.33 -19.07 -6.62
C LEU A 49 11.12 -17.98 -7.67
N SER A 50 11.06 -16.71 -7.25
CA SER A 50 10.86 -15.57 -8.17
C SER A 50 11.98 -15.41 -9.19
N TYR A 51 13.21 -15.80 -8.85
CA TYR A 51 14.34 -15.79 -9.78
C TYR A 51 14.39 -17.03 -10.67
N ALA A 52 13.98 -18.18 -10.14
CA ALA A 52 14.05 -19.47 -10.86
C ALA A 52 12.98 -19.63 -11.94
N ILE A 53 11.81 -19.00 -11.78
CA ILE A 53 10.63 -19.22 -12.64
C ILE A 53 10.37 -17.99 -13.53
N PRO A 54 10.01 -18.16 -14.81
CA PRO A 54 9.62 -17.06 -15.69
C PRO A 54 8.44 -16.25 -15.15
N GLU A 55 8.49 -14.94 -15.38
CA GLU A 55 7.47 -14.02 -14.88
C GLU A 55 6.17 -14.14 -15.71
N THR A 56 5.21 -14.90 -15.18
CA THR A 56 3.83 -14.96 -15.72
C THR A 56 2.85 -14.29 -14.76
N VAL A 57 1.70 -13.82 -15.28
CA VAL A 57 0.67 -13.18 -14.44
C VAL A 57 0.20 -14.09 -13.31
N SER A 58 0.00 -15.38 -13.58
CA SER A 58 -0.40 -16.37 -12.56
C SER A 58 0.69 -16.56 -11.49
N PHE A 59 1.95 -16.62 -11.91
CA PHE A 59 3.07 -16.74 -10.99
C PHE A 59 3.26 -15.49 -10.12
N ARG A 60 3.10 -14.28 -10.68
CA ARG A 60 3.10 -13.04 -9.88
C ARG A 60 2.03 -13.05 -8.80
N LYS A 61 0.81 -13.51 -9.13
CA LYS A 61 -0.27 -13.65 -8.13
C LYS A 61 0.09 -14.64 -7.04
N PHE A 62 0.71 -15.76 -7.41
CA PHE A 62 1.15 -16.77 -6.47
C PHE A 62 2.23 -16.23 -5.52
N ILE A 63 3.28 -15.60 -6.05
CA ILE A 63 4.32 -14.96 -5.24
C ILE A 63 3.70 -13.87 -4.36
N ASN A 64 2.81 -13.02 -4.87
CA ASN A 64 2.14 -12.00 -4.05
C ASN A 64 1.35 -12.59 -2.88
N LYS A 65 0.69 -13.74 -3.07
CA LYS A 65 0.01 -14.45 -1.97
C LYS A 65 1.00 -14.96 -0.92
N ILE A 66 2.13 -15.50 -1.34
CA ILE A 66 3.19 -15.93 -0.41
C ILE A 66 3.76 -14.72 0.33
N THR A 67 4.01 -13.62 -0.37
CA THR A 67 4.49 -12.36 0.23
C THR A 67 3.48 -11.81 1.25
N CYS A 68 2.18 -11.77 0.93
CA CYS A 68 1.14 -11.44 1.91
C CYS A 68 1.22 -12.34 3.14
N MET A 69 1.31 -13.66 2.96
CA MET A 69 1.39 -14.62 4.06
C MET A 69 2.65 -14.42 4.92
N ALA A 70 3.79 -14.21 4.28
CA ALA A 70 5.07 -13.95 4.95
C ALA A 70 5.03 -12.64 5.74
N LEU A 71 4.35 -11.60 5.24
CA LEU A 71 4.17 -10.33 5.96
C LEU A 71 3.03 -10.37 6.99
N GLY A 72 2.32 -11.50 7.12
CA GLY A 72 1.13 -11.60 7.97
C GLY A 72 -0.04 -10.74 7.51
N ILE A 73 -0.08 -10.37 6.23
CA ILE A 73 -1.11 -9.53 5.62
C ILE A 73 -2.30 -10.40 5.23
N ALA A 74 -3.45 -10.10 5.82
CA ALA A 74 -4.75 -10.57 5.34
C ALA A 74 -5.48 -9.42 4.64
N VAL A 75 -6.20 -9.71 3.56
CA VAL A 75 -6.91 -8.69 2.78
C VAL A 75 -8.39 -9.00 2.77
N THR A 76 -9.19 -8.06 3.25
CA THR A 76 -10.65 -8.08 3.26
C THR A 76 -11.17 -7.01 2.33
N VAL A 77 -11.99 -7.37 1.35
CA VAL A 77 -12.62 -6.42 0.43
C VAL A 77 -14.06 -6.18 0.85
N GLU A 78 -14.41 -4.95 1.23
CA GLU A 78 -15.75 -4.64 1.74
C GLU A 78 -16.82 -4.67 0.64
N ASN A 79 -16.47 -4.22 -0.56
CA ASN A 79 -17.40 -4.06 -1.68
C ASN A 79 -16.80 -4.55 -3.02
N PRO A 80 -16.58 -5.86 -3.18
CA PRO A 80 -15.87 -6.41 -4.35
C PRO A 80 -16.55 -6.11 -5.68
N LYS A 81 -17.88 -5.90 -5.68
CA LYS A 81 -18.67 -5.58 -6.90
C LYS A 81 -18.43 -4.17 -7.44
N ALA A 82 -17.89 -3.26 -6.62
CA ALA A 82 -17.61 -1.88 -7.04
C ALA A 82 -16.28 -1.76 -7.82
N LYS A 83 -15.47 -2.82 -7.87
CA LYS A 83 -14.22 -2.83 -8.63
C LYS A 83 -14.52 -2.71 -10.13
N GLU A 84 -14.00 -1.67 -10.76
CA GLU A 84 -14.06 -1.45 -12.20
C GLU A 84 -12.76 -1.87 -12.89
N ASN A 85 -12.81 -2.03 -14.21
CA ASN A 85 -11.63 -2.23 -15.03
C ASN A 85 -11.06 -0.88 -15.45
N VAL A 86 -10.22 -0.30 -14.59
CA VAL A 86 -9.52 0.98 -14.84
C VAL A 86 -8.03 0.76 -15.03
N GLY A 87 -7.35 1.69 -15.71
CA GLY A 87 -5.90 1.65 -15.88
C GLY A 87 -5.13 2.10 -14.63
N VAL A 88 -5.76 2.88 -13.74
CA VAL A 88 -5.08 3.50 -12.59
C VAL A 88 -5.93 3.42 -11.33
N PHE A 89 -5.35 2.86 -10.28
CA PHE A 89 -5.89 2.86 -8.92
C PHE A 89 -5.11 3.85 -8.05
N VAL A 90 -5.83 4.54 -7.17
CA VAL A 90 -5.26 5.54 -6.27
C VAL A 90 -5.77 5.29 -4.85
N SER A 91 -4.91 5.36 -3.83
CA SER A 91 -5.36 5.22 -2.43
C SER A 91 -4.71 6.21 -1.48
N ASN A 92 -5.22 6.25 -0.25
CA ASN A 92 -4.45 6.76 0.88
C ASN A 92 -3.20 5.90 1.16
N ASN A 93 -2.27 6.43 1.94
CA ASN A 93 -1.01 5.76 2.30
C ASN A 93 -0.93 5.52 3.81
N LEU A 94 -0.94 4.25 4.24
CA LEU A 94 -0.83 3.84 5.64
C LEU A 94 0.41 2.99 5.92
N SER A 95 0.98 2.36 4.90
CA SER A 95 2.14 1.48 5.08
C SER A 95 2.98 1.34 3.81
N VAL A 96 4.22 0.92 4.01
CA VAL A 96 5.13 0.56 2.91
C VAL A 96 4.66 -0.66 2.11
N PHE A 97 3.66 -1.44 2.59
CA PHE A 97 3.15 -2.65 1.96
C PHE A 97 1.73 -2.51 1.39
N ASP A 98 1.19 -1.29 1.31
CA ASP A 98 -0.14 -1.04 0.74
C ASP A 98 -0.26 -1.60 -0.69
N HIS A 99 0.82 -1.48 -1.47
CA HIS A 99 0.91 -2.03 -2.82
C HIS A 99 0.75 -3.56 -2.87
N VAL A 100 1.34 -4.31 -1.92
CA VAL A 100 1.22 -5.78 -1.84
C VAL A 100 -0.24 -6.19 -1.60
N ALA A 101 -0.91 -5.48 -0.68
CA ALA A 101 -2.32 -5.73 -0.36
C ALA A 101 -3.24 -5.40 -1.54
N VAL A 102 -3.03 -4.25 -2.21
CA VAL A 102 -3.81 -3.84 -3.38
C VAL A 102 -3.56 -4.79 -4.57
N GLN A 103 -2.30 -5.17 -4.82
CA GLN A 103 -1.94 -6.12 -5.87
C GLN A 103 -2.63 -7.47 -5.68
N ASN A 104 -2.90 -7.90 -4.44
CA ASN A 104 -3.62 -9.15 -4.13
C ASN A 104 -5.05 -9.16 -4.71
N VAL A 105 -5.69 -7.99 -4.78
CA VAL A 105 -7.10 -7.86 -5.17
C VAL A 105 -7.30 -7.26 -6.56
N THR A 106 -6.40 -6.39 -7.04
CA THR A 106 -6.51 -5.73 -8.34
C THR A 106 -5.57 -6.30 -9.40
N ASN A 107 -4.47 -6.96 -9.00
CA ASN A 107 -3.28 -7.20 -9.82
C ASN A 107 -2.57 -5.94 -10.31
N ALA A 108 -2.90 -4.78 -9.74
CA ALA A 108 -2.23 -3.54 -10.08
C ALA A 108 -0.77 -3.58 -9.63
N VAL A 109 0.09 -2.96 -10.42
CA VAL A 109 1.52 -2.84 -10.16
C VAL A 109 1.81 -1.42 -9.69
N MET A 110 2.58 -1.28 -8.61
CA MET A 110 3.11 0.03 -8.22
C MET A 110 4.33 0.31 -9.09
N PRO A 111 4.34 1.39 -9.90
CA PRO A 111 5.46 1.70 -10.77
C PRO A 111 6.54 2.46 -9.99
N MET A 112 7.03 1.87 -8.89
CA MET A 112 8.11 2.43 -8.09
C MET A 112 8.85 1.28 -7.42
N LYS A 113 10.18 1.22 -7.52
CA LYS A 113 10.95 0.11 -6.94
C LYS A 113 11.02 0.24 -5.42
N THR A 114 10.22 -0.52 -4.70
CA THR A 114 10.42 -0.74 -3.26
C THR A 114 11.61 -1.69 -3.04
N VAL A 115 12.19 -1.68 -1.83
CA VAL A 115 13.28 -2.61 -1.46
C VAL A 115 12.85 -4.07 -1.64
N LEU A 116 11.58 -4.39 -1.37
CA LEU A 116 11.06 -5.75 -1.55
C LEU A 116 10.92 -6.14 -3.02
N GLU A 117 10.53 -5.22 -3.91
CA GLU A 117 10.47 -5.47 -5.35
C GLU A 117 11.86 -5.52 -6.02
N GLN A 118 12.90 -5.02 -5.35
CA GLN A 118 14.29 -5.24 -5.77
C GLN A 118 14.77 -6.64 -5.36
N ILE A 119 14.36 -7.10 -4.19
CA ILE A 119 14.79 -8.37 -3.61
C ILE A 119 14.03 -9.54 -4.25
N VAL A 120 12.72 -9.44 -4.39
CA VAL A 120 11.88 -10.42 -5.08
C VAL A 120 11.65 -9.89 -6.48
N LYS A 121 11.79 -10.72 -7.52
CA LYS A 121 11.65 -10.33 -8.95
C LYS A 121 10.19 -9.95 -9.32
N PHE A 122 9.63 -8.97 -8.63
CA PHE A 122 8.33 -8.39 -8.89
C PHE A 122 8.48 -7.32 -9.94
N ASN A 123 8.00 -7.61 -11.16
CA ASN A 123 7.97 -6.69 -12.29
C ASN A 123 9.37 -6.25 -12.76
N ASN A 124 9.90 -6.92 -13.80
CA ASN A 124 11.14 -6.49 -14.46
C ASN A 124 10.99 -5.17 -15.27
N PHE A 125 9.85 -4.51 -15.20
CA PHE A 125 9.61 -3.28 -15.94
C PHE A 125 10.33 -2.12 -15.26
N ASP A 126 11.27 -1.53 -15.99
CA ASP A 126 11.89 -0.29 -15.57
C ASP A 126 11.00 0.88 -15.95
N PHE A 127 10.29 1.42 -14.96
CA PHE A 127 9.48 2.62 -15.15
C PHE A 127 10.33 3.89 -15.24
N GLY A 128 11.62 3.82 -14.89
CA GLY A 128 12.52 4.98 -14.82
C GLY A 128 12.41 5.72 -13.49
N SER A 129 12.96 6.94 -13.46
CA SER A 129 13.01 7.78 -12.26
C SER A 129 11.91 8.84 -12.28
N LEU A 130 11.37 9.16 -11.11
CA LEU A 130 10.47 10.31 -10.93
C LEU A 130 11.15 11.66 -11.23
N SER A 131 12.49 11.72 -11.26
CA SER A 131 13.23 12.90 -11.74
C SER A 131 13.01 13.19 -13.23
N GLU A 132 12.70 12.17 -14.02
CA GLU A 132 12.38 12.27 -15.45
C GLU A 132 10.90 11.99 -15.68
N LEU A 133 10.05 12.85 -15.10
CA LEU A 133 8.61 12.59 -15.01
C LEU A 133 7.92 12.34 -16.35
N GLY A 134 8.36 12.98 -17.44
CA GLY A 134 7.82 12.74 -18.79
C GLY A 134 8.01 11.30 -19.25
N ARG A 135 9.25 10.82 -19.22
CA ARG A 135 9.61 9.45 -19.60
C ARG A 135 8.96 8.41 -18.68
N PHE A 136 8.91 8.70 -17.39
CA PHE A 136 8.22 7.87 -16.40
C PHE A 136 6.74 7.65 -16.79
N LYS A 137 6.03 8.72 -17.13
CA LYS A 137 4.62 8.64 -17.52
C LYS A 137 4.42 7.82 -18.79
N GLU A 138 5.25 8.06 -19.80
CA GLU A 138 5.20 7.31 -21.06
C GLU A 138 5.42 5.80 -20.82
N ASN A 139 6.40 5.44 -20.00
CA ASN A 139 6.67 4.04 -19.65
C ASN A 139 5.50 3.40 -18.90
N VAL A 140 4.89 4.11 -17.95
CA VAL A 140 3.73 3.59 -17.21
C VAL A 140 2.52 3.42 -18.14
N GLN A 141 2.23 4.40 -18.99
CA GLN A 141 1.13 4.31 -19.96
C GLN A 141 1.35 3.15 -20.94
N LYS A 142 2.57 3.02 -21.47
CA LYS A 142 2.95 1.90 -22.33
C LYS A 142 2.76 0.56 -21.62
N PHE A 143 3.21 0.44 -20.36
CA PHE A 143 3.04 -0.76 -19.56
C PHE A 143 1.55 -1.13 -19.37
N ILE A 144 0.70 -0.16 -19.03
CA ILE A 144 -0.74 -0.38 -18.82
C ILE A 144 -1.38 -0.92 -20.09
N VAL A 145 -1.05 -0.35 -21.25
CA VAL A 145 -1.62 -0.74 -22.55
C VAL A 145 -1.10 -2.10 -23.00
N GLU A 146 0.22 -2.32 -22.97
CA GLU A 146 0.85 -3.56 -23.47
C GLU A 146 0.54 -4.77 -22.60
N ASN A 147 0.61 -4.61 -21.27
CA ASN A 147 0.45 -5.71 -20.32
C ASN A 147 -0.98 -5.88 -19.83
N LYS A 148 -1.91 -5.00 -20.23
CA LYS A 148 -3.30 -4.94 -19.73
C LYS A 148 -3.36 -5.02 -18.20
N THR A 149 -2.39 -4.41 -17.54
CA THR A 149 -2.18 -4.48 -16.09
C THR A 149 -2.29 -3.06 -15.53
N PRO A 150 -3.18 -2.82 -14.55
CA PRO A 150 -3.36 -1.47 -14.02
C PRO A 150 -2.15 -1.02 -13.19
N ALA A 151 -1.96 0.29 -13.08
CA ALA A 151 -1.00 0.89 -12.18
C ALA A 151 -1.65 1.31 -10.85
N PHE A 152 -0.90 1.24 -9.76
CA PHE A 152 -1.34 1.66 -8.43
C PHE A 152 -0.44 2.77 -7.89
N PHE A 153 -1.05 3.81 -7.31
CA PHE A 153 -0.35 4.95 -6.73
C PHE A 153 -0.89 5.35 -5.37
N THR A 154 0.03 5.81 -4.51
CA THR A 154 -0.25 6.47 -3.24
C THR A 154 0.19 7.94 -3.33
N PRO A 155 -0.66 8.85 -3.83
CA PRO A 155 -0.30 10.25 -4.11
C PRO A 155 0.07 11.08 -2.88
N GLU A 156 -0.16 10.58 -1.66
CA GLU A 156 0.36 11.16 -0.41
C GLU A 156 1.87 11.03 -0.27
N GLU A 157 2.50 10.08 -0.98
CA GLU A 157 3.91 9.67 -0.97
C GLU A 157 4.45 9.15 0.38
N LYS A 158 3.94 9.68 1.50
CA LYS A 158 4.34 9.31 2.85
C LYS A 158 3.17 8.68 3.60
N PRO A 159 3.41 7.57 4.31
CA PRO A 159 2.41 6.97 5.18
C PRO A 159 1.96 7.93 6.29
N THR A 160 0.66 7.98 6.55
CA THR A 160 0.06 8.71 7.68
C THR A 160 -0.52 7.75 8.71
N ASN A 161 -1.07 8.29 9.80
CA ASN A 161 -1.77 7.49 10.80
C ASN A 161 -3.22 7.11 10.40
N GLY A 162 -3.67 7.47 9.19
CA GLY A 162 -5.01 7.20 8.69
C GLY A 162 -6.14 8.05 9.28
N LYS A 163 -5.81 9.07 10.08
CA LYS A 163 -6.79 10.04 10.62
C LYS A 163 -6.85 11.34 9.82
N CYS A 164 -5.98 11.49 8.84
CA CYS A 164 -5.85 12.66 7.96
C CYS A 164 -5.33 12.22 6.59
N LEU A 165 -5.52 13.07 5.59
CA LEU A 165 -4.91 12.90 4.27
C LEU A 165 -3.99 14.06 3.95
N LEU A 166 -2.76 13.74 3.51
CA LEU A 166 -1.83 14.74 2.97
C LEU A 166 -2.32 15.25 1.61
N LYS A 167 -1.78 16.39 1.18
CA LYS A 167 -2.02 16.91 -0.16
C LYS A 167 -1.51 15.91 -1.21
N PHE A 168 -2.37 15.58 -2.17
CA PHE A 168 -2.04 14.64 -3.24
C PHE A 168 -1.13 15.29 -4.28
N LYS A 169 -0.13 14.52 -4.73
CA LYS A 169 0.61 14.85 -5.94
C LYS A 169 -0.26 14.63 -7.18
N THR A 170 -0.07 15.47 -8.19
CA THR A 170 -0.90 15.49 -9.40
C THR A 170 -0.45 14.49 -10.47
N TYR A 171 0.80 14.02 -10.44
CA TYR A 171 1.33 13.17 -11.50
C TYR A 171 0.56 11.86 -11.76
N PRO A 172 -0.03 11.15 -10.76
CA PRO A 172 -0.81 9.93 -11.04
C PRO A 172 -2.07 10.23 -11.85
N PHE A 173 -2.63 11.43 -11.68
CA PHE A 173 -3.85 11.91 -12.32
C PHE A 173 -3.62 12.39 -13.75
N GLN A 174 -2.36 12.54 -14.16
CA GLN A 174 -1.95 12.86 -15.53
C GLN A 174 -1.83 11.60 -16.41
N LEU A 175 -1.80 10.41 -15.80
CA LEU A 175 -1.59 9.14 -16.53
C LEU A 175 -2.86 8.61 -17.20
N SER A 176 -4.02 8.91 -16.64
CA SER A 176 -5.30 8.44 -17.14
C SER A 176 -6.41 9.44 -16.89
N THR A 177 -7.37 9.50 -17.80
CA THR A 177 -8.60 10.29 -17.65
C THR A 177 -9.60 9.66 -16.69
N LYS A 178 -9.45 8.38 -16.35
CA LYS A 178 -10.31 7.65 -15.42
C LYS A 178 -9.48 6.95 -14.37
N VAL A 179 -9.69 7.31 -13.11
CA VAL A 179 -8.99 6.70 -11.96
C VAL A 179 -10.03 6.08 -11.03
N GLN A 180 -9.69 4.94 -10.41
CA GLN A 180 -10.53 4.37 -9.36
C GLN A 180 -9.89 4.59 -7.99
N PRO A 181 -10.51 5.42 -7.12
CA PRO A 181 -10.04 5.60 -5.77
C PRO A 181 -10.32 4.36 -4.90
N ILE A 182 -9.41 4.10 -3.97
CA ILE A 182 -9.49 3.01 -2.99
C ILE A 182 -9.23 3.58 -1.61
N CYS A 183 -10.06 3.21 -0.64
CA CYS A 183 -9.81 3.46 0.77
C CYS A 183 -9.15 2.23 1.38
N ILE A 184 -8.01 2.43 2.03
CA ILE A 184 -7.29 1.41 2.78
C ILE A 184 -7.43 1.74 4.26
N GLN A 185 -7.84 0.74 5.04
CA GLN A 185 -7.77 0.77 6.50
C GLN A 185 -7.01 -0.46 6.98
N ILE A 186 -6.18 -0.29 8.01
CA ILE A 186 -5.38 -1.37 8.56
C ILE A 186 -5.76 -1.58 10.03
N GLU A 187 -6.00 -2.83 10.39
CA GLU A 187 -6.24 -3.24 11.78
C GLU A 187 -5.33 -4.42 12.16
N ARG A 188 -4.88 -4.44 13.41
CA ARG A 188 -4.16 -5.57 14.00
C ARG A 188 -4.98 -6.05 15.21
N PRO A 189 -5.71 -7.16 15.09
CA PRO A 189 -6.72 -7.55 16.07
C PRO A 189 -6.13 -7.96 17.42
N PHE A 190 -4.91 -8.50 17.45
CA PHE A 190 -4.30 -9.00 18.69
C PHE A 190 -3.53 -7.94 19.46
N PHE A 191 -2.80 -7.06 18.75
CA PHE A 191 -1.94 -6.07 19.37
C PHE A 191 -2.04 -4.76 18.60
N ASN A 192 -2.32 -3.68 19.32
CA ASN A 192 -2.35 -2.32 18.77
C ASN A 192 -0.93 -1.76 18.53
N ILE A 193 -0.16 -2.47 17.69
CA ILE A 193 1.18 -2.08 17.28
C ILE A 193 1.02 -1.18 16.05
N SER A 194 1.54 0.04 16.11
CA SER A 194 1.50 0.96 14.96
C SER A 194 2.13 0.31 13.71
N VAL A 195 1.49 0.51 12.56
CA VAL A 195 1.91 -0.07 11.27
C VAL A 195 3.20 0.58 10.77
N THR A 196 3.26 1.90 10.89
CA THR A 196 4.43 2.75 10.62
C THR A 196 4.52 3.82 11.71
N VAL A 197 5.70 4.36 11.94
CA VAL A 197 6.00 5.38 12.96
C VAL A 197 6.92 6.41 12.32
N LEU A 198 6.79 7.66 12.73
CA LEU A 198 7.62 8.75 12.21
C LEU A 198 9.11 8.43 12.39
N GLY A 199 9.88 8.47 11.30
CA GLY A 199 11.31 8.15 11.30
C GLY A 199 11.64 6.64 11.27
N SER A 200 10.63 5.76 11.16
CA SER A 200 10.85 4.33 10.97
C SER A 200 11.54 4.06 9.63
N SER A 201 12.47 3.09 9.62
CA SER A 201 13.04 2.59 8.39
C SER A 201 12.14 1.51 7.77
N TYR A 202 12.27 1.31 6.45
CA TYR A 202 11.56 0.26 5.73
C TYR A 202 11.77 -1.12 6.37
N THR A 203 13.02 -1.45 6.72
CA THR A 203 13.39 -2.72 7.34
C THR A 203 12.71 -2.91 8.70
N TYR A 204 12.64 -1.85 9.50
CA TYR A 204 12.00 -1.93 10.81
C TYR A 204 10.49 -2.17 10.68
N ASP A 205 9.82 -1.43 9.79
CA ASP A 205 8.41 -1.69 9.49
C ASP A 205 8.20 -3.12 8.97
N ALA A 206 9.05 -3.60 8.05
CA ALA A 206 9.02 -4.98 7.54
C ALA A 206 9.12 -6.04 8.64
N LEU A 207 10.06 -5.90 9.57
CA LEU A 207 10.23 -6.82 10.69
C LEU A 207 8.97 -6.84 11.57
N PHE A 208 8.36 -5.69 11.84
CA PHE A 208 7.13 -5.63 12.65
C PHE A 208 5.91 -6.21 11.94
N PHE A 209 5.83 -6.12 10.60
CA PHE A 209 4.82 -6.85 9.83
C PHE A 209 4.99 -8.36 9.99
N MET A 210 6.20 -8.87 9.76
CA MET A 210 6.48 -10.30 9.89
C MET A 210 6.34 -10.81 11.33
N PHE A 211 6.61 -9.98 12.34
CA PHE A 211 6.43 -10.31 13.76
C PHE A 211 4.95 -10.28 14.19
N SER A 212 4.13 -9.41 13.61
CA SER A 212 2.71 -9.28 13.99
C SER A 212 1.92 -10.52 13.57
N PRO A 213 1.07 -11.13 14.42
CA PRO A 213 0.36 -12.37 14.06
C PRO A 213 -0.45 -12.24 12.77
N ILE A 214 -1.21 -11.15 12.67
CA ILE A 214 -2.01 -10.81 11.50
C ILE A 214 -2.19 -9.29 11.43
N THR A 215 -2.06 -8.75 10.22
CA THR A 215 -2.38 -7.37 9.87
C THR A 215 -3.46 -7.41 8.80
N ASN A 216 -4.69 -7.06 9.17
CA ASN A 216 -5.83 -7.10 8.26
C ASN A 216 -5.96 -5.76 7.53
N TYR A 217 -5.94 -5.81 6.21
CA TYR A 217 -6.20 -4.70 5.30
C TYR A 217 -7.66 -4.76 4.88
N LYS A 218 -8.43 -3.74 5.26
CA LYS A 218 -9.76 -3.50 4.72
C LYS A 218 -9.62 -2.59 3.51
N ILE A 219 -9.98 -3.12 2.35
CA ILE A 219 -9.95 -2.43 1.08
C ILE A 219 -11.38 -2.15 0.65
N ARG A 220 -11.67 -0.88 0.39
CA ARG A 220 -12.95 -0.42 -0.14
C ARG A 220 -12.73 0.32 -1.45
N PHE A 221 -13.39 -0.15 -2.50
CA PHE A 221 -13.39 0.50 -3.81
C PHE A 221 -14.41 1.66 -3.80
N LEU A 222 -14.02 2.84 -4.28
CA LEU A 222 -14.96 3.91 -4.57
C LEU A 222 -15.34 3.88 -6.06
N ASP A 223 -16.41 4.59 -6.40
CA ASP A 223 -16.83 4.75 -7.79
C ASP A 223 -15.70 5.41 -8.60
N ALA A 224 -15.45 4.92 -9.82
CA ALA A 224 -14.41 5.48 -10.65
C ALA A 224 -14.72 6.93 -11.02
N VAL A 225 -13.69 7.78 -11.00
CA VAL A 225 -13.82 9.20 -11.28
C VAL A 225 -13.20 9.50 -12.64
N GLU A 226 -14.01 10.11 -13.50
CA GLU A 226 -13.59 10.56 -14.82
C GLU A 226 -13.27 12.06 -14.81
N ARG A 227 -12.22 12.42 -15.52
CA ARG A 227 -11.76 13.80 -15.69
C ARG A 227 -12.65 14.54 -16.68
N LYS A 228 -13.72 15.15 -16.17
CA LYS A 228 -14.69 15.92 -16.94
C LYS A 228 -14.29 17.41 -17.04
N ASN A 229 -13.12 17.68 -17.64
CA ASN A 229 -12.52 19.02 -17.86
C ASN A 229 -11.85 19.70 -16.65
N LEU A 230 -11.60 18.97 -15.55
CA LEU A 230 -10.87 19.50 -14.40
C LEU A 230 -9.36 19.66 -14.70
N SER A 231 -8.74 20.66 -14.09
CA SER A 231 -7.27 20.74 -13.98
C SER A 231 -6.71 19.53 -13.21
N ASP A 232 -5.40 19.28 -13.31
CA ASP A 232 -4.79 18.15 -12.61
C ASP A 232 -4.93 18.28 -11.09
N GLU A 233 -4.81 19.50 -10.58
CA GLU A 233 -4.93 19.86 -9.18
C GLU A 233 -6.36 19.68 -8.67
N GLU A 234 -7.36 20.18 -9.41
CA GLU A 234 -8.77 20.02 -9.03
C GLU A 234 -9.21 18.56 -9.08
N PHE A 235 -8.71 17.80 -10.06
CA PHE A 235 -9.02 16.38 -10.17
C PHE A 235 -8.38 15.57 -9.04
N ALA A 236 -7.13 15.86 -8.69
CA ALA A 236 -6.47 15.25 -7.54
C ALA A 236 -7.21 15.58 -6.23
N GLU A 237 -7.70 16.80 -6.09
CA GLU A 237 -8.42 17.28 -4.92
C GLU A 237 -9.82 16.67 -4.79
N ASP A 238 -10.58 16.52 -5.89
CA ASP A 238 -11.86 15.80 -5.89
C ASP A 238 -11.69 14.34 -5.45
N VAL A 239 -10.65 13.66 -5.97
CA VAL A 239 -10.34 12.29 -5.56
C VAL A 239 -9.91 12.22 -4.09
N ARG A 240 -9.10 13.18 -3.63
CA ARG A 240 -8.71 13.30 -2.22
C ARG A 240 -9.93 13.49 -1.32
N HIS A 241 -10.88 14.34 -1.70
CA HIS A 241 -12.12 14.56 -0.95
C HIS A 241 -12.97 13.30 -0.84
N LYS A 242 -13.08 12.52 -1.93
CA LYS A 242 -13.81 11.24 -1.93
C LYS A 242 -13.18 10.20 -1.01
N ILE A 243 -11.85 10.06 -1.04
CA ILE A 243 -11.12 9.19 -0.10
C ILE A 243 -11.28 9.69 1.34
N GLY A 244 -11.22 11.01 1.55
CA GLY A 244 -11.41 11.63 2.86
C GLY A 244 -12.79 11.36 3.47
N ALA A 245 -13.84 11.51 2.66
CA ALA A 245 -15.22 11.23 3.05
C ALA A 245 -15.43 9.75 3.41
N CYS A 246 -14.82 8.84 2.64
CA CYS A 246 -14.86 7.41 2.88
C CYS A 246 -14.20 7.02 4.21
N LEU A 247 -13.02 7.59 4.50
CA LEU A 247 -12.28 7.34 5.73
C LEU A 247 -12.83 8.10 6.94
N LYS A 248 -13.76 9.05 6.73
CA LYS A 248 -14.30 9.98 7.74
C LYS A 248 -13.18 10.80 8.41
N VAL A 249 -12.24 11.28 7.61
CA VAL A 249 -11.03 12.00 8.08
C VAL A 249 -11.06 13.48 7.73
N THR A 250 -10.33 14.28 8.51
CA THR A 250 -10.16 15.72 8.29
C THR A 250 -9.01 15.98 7.32
N PHE A 251 -9.14 17.01 6.49
CA PHE A 251 -8.10 17.43 5.55
C PHE A 251 -7.03 18.25 6.26
N SER A 252 -5.75 17.96 5.97
CA SER A 252 -4.61 18.81 6.35
C SER A 252 -4.10 19.63 5.19
#